data_AF-G2IEJ8-F1
#
_entry.id   AF-G2IEJ8-F1
#
_cell.length_a   1.000
_cell.length_b   1.000
_cell.length_c   1.000
_cell.angle_alpha   90.00
_cell.angle_beta   90.00
_cell.angle_gamma   90.00
#
_symmetry.space_group_name_H-M   'P 1'
#
loop_
_entity.id
_entity.type
_entity.pdbx_description
1 polymer ?
#
loop_
_entity_poly.entity_id
_entity_poly.type
_entity_poly.pdbx_seq_one_letter_code
_entity_poly.pdbx_strand_id
1 'polypeptide(L)'
;MITNIEELFRITQDRLEGQHGTITINFANRSHVYSGNDVIGNCLQEWLPNWFEHLGVDIKPGDNTQSFPDFVANFENVSYDIEVKAWNYNNSPAFDIANFSSFLATTYESPGKLDASYFILGYRPMNDGFSQGFVVEKVYLKHIWQITSPSTKYTLDLQVKRSRPYTIRPFNFSCN
;
A
#
# COMPACT_ATOMS: atom_id res chain seq x y z
N MET A 1 -19.74 -6.83 12.61
CA MET A 1 -19.27 -7.47 11.37
C MET A 1 -18.98 -6.33 10.42
N ILE A 2 -17.81 -6.30 9.78
CA ILE A 2 -17.46 -5.20 8.86
C ILE A 2 -18.26 -5.38 7.58
N THR A 3 -19.05 -4.36 7.24
CA THR A 3 -20.06 -4.42 6.17
C THR A 3 -19.62 -3.76 4.86
N ASN A 4 -18.56 -2.95 4.90
CA ASN A 4 -18.05 -2.25 3.72
C ASN A 4 -16.60 -1.78 3.92
N ILE A 5 -15.99 -1.30 2.84
CA ILE A 5 -14.59 -0.85 2.81
C ILE A 5 -14.31 0.38 3.69
N GLU A 6 -15.28 1.30 3.85
CA GLU A 6 -15.11 2.48 4.70
C GLU A 6 -15.07 2.11 6.18
N GLU A 7 -15.87 1.15 6.60
CA GLU A 7 -15.83 0.59 7.96
C GLU A 7 -14.52 -0.16 8.21
N LEU A 8 -14.05 -0.95 7.23
CA LEU A 8 -12.74 -1.60 7.28
C LEU A 8 -11.62 -0.56 7.46
N PHE A 9 -11.67 0.52 6.69
CA PHE A 9 -10.71 1.61 6.75
C PHE A 9 -10.71 2.28 8.12
N ARG A 10 -11.87 2.69 8.64
CA ARG A 10 -11.96 3.35 9.96
C ARG A 10 -11.41 2.48 11.08
N ILE A 11 -11.78 1.21 11.12
CA ILE A 11 -11.29 0.27 12.15
C ILE A 11 -9.77 0.08 12.01
N THR A 12 -9.26 -0.03 10.78
CA THR A 12 -7.82 -0.18 10.52
C THR A 12 -7.07 1.08 10.93
N GLN A 13 -7.58 2.26 10.61
CA GLN A 13 -7.02 3.54 11.02
C GLN A 13 -6.96 3.64 12.56
N ASP A 14 -8.09 3.44 13.23
CA ASP A 14 -8.21 3.57 14.68
C ASP A 14 -7.30 2.58 15.44
N ARG A 15 -7.09 1.39 14.89
CA ARG A 15 -6.32 0.33 15.55
C ARG A 15 -4.85 0.31 15.19
N LEU A 16 -4.44 0.89 14.07
CA LEU A 16 -3.04 0.84 13.63
C LEU A 16 -2.31 2.18 13.79
N GLU A 17 -2.96 3.33 13.61
CA GLU A 17 -2.27 4.62 13.78
C GLU A 17 -1.72 4.78 15.21
N GLY A 18 -0.46 5.20 15.31
CA GLY A 18 0.27 5.32 16.57
C GLY A 18 0.75 3.99 17.17
N GLN A 19 0.42 2.84 16.59
CA GLN A 19 0.88 1.55 17.10
C GLN A 19 2.32 1.25 16.70
N HIS A 20 3.03 0.60 17.63
CA HIS A 20 4.39 0.12 17.43
C HIS A 20 4.38 -1.31 16.86
N GLY A 21 5.28 -1.56 15.92
CA GLY A 21 5.51 -2.87 15.34
C GLY A 21 7.00 -3.18 15.21
N THR A 22 7.33 -4.46 15.15
CA THR A 22 8.71 -4.94 14.94
C THR A 22 8.73 -6.07 13.94
N ILE A 23 9.73 -6.10 13.06
CA ILE A 23 10.01 -7.25 12.20
C ILE A 23 11.24 -7.94 12.75
N THR A 24 11.06 -9.18 13.18
CA THR A 24 12.12 -9.96 13.84
C THR A 24 12.38 -11.23 13.07
N ILE A 25 13.64 -11.51 12.75
CA ILE A 25 14.08 -12.87 12.41
C ILE A 25 14.59 -13.56 13.66
N ASN A 26 14.22 -14.82 13.83
CA ASN A 26 14.90 -15.73 14.76
C ASN A 26 15.55 -16.84 13.94
N PHE A 27 16.88 -16.87 13.93
CA PHE A 27 17.64 -17.87 13.19
C PHE A 27 18.84 -18.34 14.02
N ALA A 28 19.01 -19.66 14.12
CA ALA A 28 20.08 -20.28 14.92
C ALA A 28 20.16 -19.76 16.37
N ASN A 29 19.01 -19.60 17.02
CA ASN A 29 18.87 -19.02 18.37
C ASN A 29 19.40 -17.60 18.52
N ARG A 30 19.44 -16.82 17.42
CA ARG A 30 19.78 -15.41 17.42
C ARG A 30 18.63 -14.60 16.83
N SER A 31 18.21 -13.58 17.57
CA SER A 31 17.18 -12.66 17.12
C SER A 31 17.80 -11.38 16.58
N HIS A 32 17.23 -10.88 15.49
CA HIS A 32 17.58 -9.56 14.96
C HIS A 32 16.29 -8.84 14.54
N VAL A 33 16.16 -7.58 14.96
CA VAL A 33 15.06 -6.71 14.56
C VAL A 33 15.50 -5.87 13.38
N TYR A 34 14.74 -5.92 12.29
CA TYR A 34 15.03 -5.15 11.09
C TYR A 34 14.52 -3.72 11.21
N SER A 35 15.34 -2.80 10.73
CA SER A 35 15.03 -1.36 10.62
C SER A 35 15.09 -0.85 9.17
N GLY A 36 15.36 -1.72 8.20
CA GLY A 36 15.44 -1.36 6.78
C GLY A 36 14.08 -0.99 6.21
N ASN A 37 14.02 0.14 5.46
CA ASN A 37 12.77 0.63 4.85
C ASN A 37 12.16 -0.37 3.86
N ASP A 38 13.01 -1.03 3.07
CA ASP A 38 12.60 -2.05 2.12
C ASP A 38 11.96 -3.25 2.84
N VAL A 39 12.60 -3.75 3.90
CA VAL A 39 12.08 -4.87 4.71
C VAL A 39 10.77 -4.48 5.39
N ILE A 40 10.71 -3.31 6.04
CA ILE A 40 9.49 -2.86 6.73
C ILE A 40 8.34 -2.68 5.76
N GLY A 41 8.58 -1.98 4.64
CA GLY A 41 7.56 -1.72 3.64
C GLY A 41 7.01 -3.00 3.00
N ASN A 42 7.87 -3.97 2.67
CA ASN A 42 7.44 -5.22 2.06
C ASN A 42 6.66 -6.09 3.06
N CYS A 43 7.18 -6.27 4.28
CA CYS A 43 6.48 -7.06 5.29
C CYS A 43 5.13 -6.46 5.68
N LEU A 44 5.00 -5.12 5.75
CA LEU A 44 3.71 -4.47 6.02
C LEU A 44 2.70 -4.70 4.90
N GLN A 45 3.14 -4.68 3.63
CA GLN A 45 2.27 -4.97 2.48
C GLN A 45 1.78 -6.42 2.50
N GLU A 46 2.67 -7.37 2.81
CA GLU A 46 2.31 -8.79 2.96
C GLU A 46 1.44 -9.05 4.21
N TRP A 47 1.64 -8.27 5.28
CA TRP A 47 0.95 -8.46 6.55
C TRP A 47 -0.49 -7.93 6.55
N LEU A 48 -0.76 -6.79 5.90
CA LEU A 48 -2.04 -6.09 5.98
C LEU A 48 -3.27 -6.93 5.56
N PRO A 49 -3.22 -7.80 4.53
CA PRO A 49 -4.32 -8.70 4.21
C PRO A 49 -4.69 -9.64 5.37
N ASN A 50 -3.69 -10.17 6.09
CA ASN A 50 -3.93 -11.02 7.28
C ASN A 50 -4.63 -10.23 8.39
N TRP A 51 -4.36 -8.92 8.49
CA TRP A 51 -5.09 -8.05 9.42
C TRP A 51 -6.58 -7.93 9.03
N PHE A 52 -6.89 -7.82 7.74
CA PHE A 52 -8.27 -7.77 7.27
C PHE A 52 -9.00 -9.11 7.51
N GLU A 53 -8.34 -10.25 7.26
CA GLU A 53 -8.86 -11.57 7.61
C GLU A 53 -9.12 -11.71 9.13
N HIS A 54 -8.21 -11.21 9.96
CA HIS A 54 -8.38 -11.19 11.42
C HIS A 54 -9.61 -10.38 11.86
N LEU A 55 -9.97 -9.33 11.12
CA LEU A 55 -11.19 -8.55 11.33
C LEU A 55 -12.46 -9.23 10.75
N GLY A 56 -12.32 -10.38 10.10
CA GLY A 56 -13.41 -11.18 9.54
C GLY A 56 -13.83 -10.78 8.12
N VAL A 57 -12.98 -10.06 7.37
CA VAL A 57 -13.23 -9.73 5.97
C VAL A 57 -12.82 -10.91 5.08
N ASP A 58 -13.66 -11.29 4.12
CA ASP A 58 -13.28 -12.25 3.07
C ASP A 58 -12.40 -11.54 2.04
N ILE A 59 -11.08 -11.60 2.25
CA ILE A 59 -10.08 -11.08 1.32
C ILE A 59 -9.30 -12.23 0.70
N LYS A 60 -9.10 -12.18 -0.62
CA LYS A 60 -8.37 -13.20 -1.37
C LYS A 60 -7.35 -12.55 -2.29
N PRO A 61 -6.20 -13.19 -2.57
CA PRO A 61 -5.30 -12.74 -3.63
C PRO A 61 -6.05 -12.66 -4.97
N GLY A 62 -5.69 -11.71 -5.83
CA GLY A 62 -6.20 -11.65 -7.20
C GLY A 62 -5.88 -12.92 -8.00
N ASP A 63 -6.64 -13.18 -9.06
CA ASP A 63 -6.56 -14.42 -9.87
C ASP A 63 -5.16 -14.73 -10.43
N ASN A 64 -4.31 -13.71 -10.54
CA ASN A 64 -2.93 -13.86 -10.97
C ASN A 64 -2.04 -12.84 -10.25
N THR A 65 -1.15 -13.34 -9.38
CA THR A 65 -0.23 -12.54 -8.53
C THR A 65 0.71 -11.60 -9.29
N GLN A 66 0.85 -11.75 -10.61
CA GLN A 66 1.63 -10.83 -11.46
C GLN A 66 0.76 -9.75 -12.14
N SER A 67 -0.53 -9.72 -11.85
CA SER A 67 -1.49 -8.79 -12.43
C SER A 67 -2.39 -8.17 -11.38
N PHE A 68 -2.88 -6.99 -11.70
CA PHE A 68 -3.85 -6.27 -10.88
C PHE A 68 -5.18 -7.05 -10.77
N PRO A 69 -5.89 -6.97 -9.62
CA PRO A 69 -5.47 -6.35 -8.35
C PRO A 69 -4.58 -7.25 -7.50
N ASP A 70 -3.88 -6.68 -6.51
CA ASP A 70 -3.20 -7.46 -5.47
C ASP A 70 -4.19 -8.41 -4.75
N PHE A 71 -5.35 -7.87 -4.33
CA PHE A 71 -6.38 -8.61 -3.60
C PHE A 71 -7.81 -8.20 -4.01
N VAL A 72 -8.77 -9.07 -3.72
CA VAL A 72 -10.21 -8.80 -3.82
C VAL A 72 -10.83 -8.99 -2.44
N ALA A 73 -11.49 -7.95 -1.93
CA ALA A 73 -12.22 -7.98 -0.66
C ALA A 73 -13.73 -8.05 -0.92
N ASN A 74 -14.39 -9.05 -0.36
CA ASN A 74 -15.83 -9.26 -0.51
C ASN A 74 -16.56 -8.84 0.76
N PHE A 75 -17.55 -7.98 0.60
CA PHE A 75 -18.47 -7.54 1.65
C PHE A 75 -19.89 -7.82 1.20
N GLU A 76 -20.53 -8.80 1.83
CA GLU A 76 -21.89 -9.26 1.48
C GLU A 76 -22.04 -9.54 -0.03
N ASN A 77 -22.58 -8.57 -0.79
CA ASN A 77 -22.85 -8.68 -2.22
C ASN A 77 -21.96 -7.76 -3.09
N VAL A 78 -20.94 -7.13 -2.52
CA VAL A 78 -20.06 -6.17 -3.20
C VAL A 78 -18.60 -6.62 -3.04
N SER A 79 -17.87 -6.62 -4.15
CA SER A 79 -16.43 -6.90 -4.19
C SER A 79 -15.66 -5.62 -4.50
N TYR A 80 -14.51 -5.44 -3.87
CA TYR A 80 -13.60 -4.33 -4.11
C TYR A 80 -12.21 -4.86 -4.48
N ASP A 81 -11.65 -4.30 -5.55
CA ASP A 81 -10.26 -4.48 -5.90
C ASP A 81 -9.38 -3.67 -4.93
N ILE A 82 -8.48 -4.34 -4.23
CA ILE A 82 -7.62 -3.76 -3.21
C ILE A 82 -6.17 -3.78 -3.67
N GLU A 83 -5.52 -2.63 -3.58
CA GLU A 83 -4.07 -2.46 -3.73
C GLU A 83 -3.48 -2.09 -2.38
N VAL A 84 -2.41 -2.79 -1.98
CA VAL A 84 -1.73 -2.49 -0.72
C VAL A 84 -0.40 -1.81 -1.01
N LYS A 85 -0.10 -0.73 -0.30
CA LYS A 85 1.17 -0.01 -0.42
C LYS A 85 1.66 0.43 0.96
N ALA A 86 2.97 0.49 1.14
CA ALA A 86 3.57 1.00 2.36
C ALA A 86 4.79 1.87 2.02
N TRP A 87 5.01 2.93 2.80
CA TRP A 87 6.18 3.78 2.62
C TRP A 87 6.67 4.38 3.93
N ASN A 88 7.95 4.74 3.94
CA ASN A 88 8.53 5.47 5.05
C ASN A 88 7.99 6.92 5.06
N TYR A 89 7.17 7.24 6.04
CA TYR A 89 6.46 8.51 6.24
C TYR A 89 7.39 9.72 6.43
N ASN A 90 8.67 9.50 6.79
CA ASN A 90 9.67 10.57 6.82
C ASN A 90 10.05 11.07 5.42
N ASN A 91 9.72 10.32 4.37
CA ASN A 91 10.02 10.65 2.98
C ASN A 91 8.71 10.88 2.20
N SER A 92 8.82 11.56 1.06
CA SER A 92 7.73 11.60 0.08
C SER A 92 7.37 10.17 -0.36
N PRO A 93 6.08 9.87 -0.61
CA PRO A 93 5.65 8.61 -1.19
C PRO A 93 6.43 8.31 -2.47
N ALA A 94 7.12 7.16 -2.50
CA ALA A 94 7.97 6.74 -3.62
C ALA A 94 7.75 5.25 -3.95
N PHE A 95 6.56 4.73 -3.68
CA PHE A 95 6.15 3.43 -4.20
C PHE A 95 5.77 3.54 -5.68
N ASP A 96 5.72 2.41 -6.35
CA ASP A 96 5.23 2.28 -7.71
C ASP A 96 3.71 2.03 -7.68
N ILE A 97 2.94 2.78 -8.47
CA ILE A 97 1.48 2.55 -8.61
C ILE A 97 1.24 1.44 -9.63
N ALA A 98 1.72 1.62 -10.86
CA ALA A 98 1.61 0.63 -11.92
C ALA A 98 2.60 0.95 -13.05
N ASN A 99 3.10 -0.09 -13.74
CA ASN A 99 3.86 0.10 -14.98
C ASN A 99 3.01 0.89 -15.99
N PHE A 100 3.56 1.95 -16.57
CA PHE A 100 2.79 2.89 -17.39
C PHE A 100 2.17 2.22 -18.62
N SER A 101 2.96 1.44 -19.38
CA SER A 101 2.46 0.77 -20.59
C SER A 101 1.43 -0.30 -20.27
N SER A 102 1.69 -1.12 -19.25
CA SER A 102 0.74 -2.15 -18.79
C SER A 102 -0.54 -1.52 -18.25
N PHE A 103 -0.44 -0.39 -17.54
CA PHE A 103 -1.60 0.33 -17.02
C PHE A 103 -2.49 0.83 -18.15
N LEU A 104 -1.92 1.46 -19.19
CA LEU A 104 -2.68 1.93 -20.34
C LEU A 104 -3.39 0.79 -21.08
N ALA A 105 -2.68 -0.31 -21.34
CA ALA A 105 -3.26 -1.47 -22.04
C ALA A 105 -4.40 -2.10 -21.22
N THR A 106 -4.16 -2.38 -19.94
CA THR A 106 -5.15 -3.03 -19.07
C THR A 106 -6.36 -2.15 -18.77
N THR A 107 -6.17 -0.83 -18.62
CA THR A 107 -7.30 0.09 -18.39
C THR A 107 -8.21 0.21 -19.60
N TYR A 108 -7.65 0.11 -20.82
CA TYR A 108 -8.44 0.08 -22.05
C TYR A 108 -9.31 -1.18 -22.15
N GLU A 109 -8.77 -2.33 -21.74
CA GLU A 109 -9.47 -3.62 -21.78
C GLU A 109 -10.44 -3.80 -20.61
N SER A 110 -10.06 -3.34 -19.41
CA SER A 110 -10.83 -3.44 -18.17
C SER A 110 -10.73 -2.13 -17.36
N PRO A 111 -11.67 -1.19 -17.56
CA PRO A 111 -11.62 0.11 -16.91
C PRO A 111 -11.90 0.06 -15.39
N GLY A 112 -12.47 -1.05 -14.88
CA GLY A 112 -12.77 -1.23 -13.45
C GLY A 112 -11.55 -1.09 -12.53
N LYS A 113 -10.35 -1.27 -13.08
CA LYS A 113 -9.08 -1.00 -12.41
C LYS A 113 -8.92 0.44 -11.90
N LEU A 114 -9.64 1.40 -12.47
CA LEU A 114 -9.63 2.78 -11.98
C LEU A 114 -10.32 2.91 -10.63
N ASP A 115 -11.32 2.07 -10.35
CA ASP A 115 -12.11 2.09 -9.11
C ASP A 115 -11.44 1.34 -7.95
N ALA A 116 -10.23 0.84 -8.17
CA ALA A 116 -9.42 0.17 -7.15
C ALA A 116 -9.26 1.04 -5.90
N SER A 117 -9.26 0.37 -4.76
CA SER A 117 -9.07 0.98 -3.45
C SER A 117 -7.66 0.71 -2.93
N TYR A 118 -6.89 1.77 -2.74
CA TYR A 118 -5.52 1.70 -2.24
C TYR A 118 -5.52 1.86 -0.72
N PHE A 119 -5.17 0.78 -0.02
CA PHE A 119 -4.81 0.83 1.39
C PHE A 119 -3.32 1.13 1.52
N ILE A 120 -3.01 2.31 2.06
CA ILE A 120 -1.64 2.82 2.10
C ILE A 120 -1.20 3.05 3.55
N LEU A 121 -0.13 2.38 3.97
CA LEU A 121 0.47 2.51 5.30
C LEU A 121 1.69 3.42 5.26
N GLY A 122 1.59 4.58 5.90
CA GLY A 122 2.72 5.46 6.18
C GLY A 122 3.36 5.04 7.50
N TYR A 123 4.50 4.34 7.46
CA TYR A 123 5.22 3.92 8.66
C TYR A 123 6.46 4.79 8.89
N ARG A 124 6.88 4.95 10.14
CA ARG A 124 8.16 5.58 10.48
C ARG A 124 9.05 4.58 11.22
N PRO A 125 10.24 4.25 10.69
CA PRO A 125 11.21 3.46 11.43
C PRO A 125 11.61 4.16 12.73
N MET A 126 11.77 3.39 13.80
CA MET A 126 12.33 3.90 15.04
C MET A 126 13.85 4.01 14.89
N ASN A 127 14.37 5.23 15.02
CA ASN A 127 15.78 5.56 14.83
C ASN A 127 16.34 6.48 15.94
N ASP A 128 15.70 6.48 17.11
CA ASP A 128 16.09 7.26 18.29
C ASP A 128 17.30 6.66 19.05
N GLY A 129 17.79 5.49 18.63
CA GLY A 129 18.91 4.78 19.25
C GLY A 129 18.52 3.96 20.48
N PHE A 130 17.26 4.01 20.91
CA PHE A 130 16.75 3.30 22.10
C PHE A 130 15.68 2.27 21.73
N SER A 131 14.87 2.61 20.72
CA SER A 131 13.72 1.86 20.28
C SER A 131 13.99 1.17 18.94
N GLN A 132 13.41 -0.01 18.75
CA GLN A 132 13.56 -0.81 17.52
C GLN A 132 12.20 -1.01 16.86
N GLY A 133 12.21 -1.24 15.54
CA GLY A 133 10.99 -1.46 14.75
C GLY A 133 10.48 -0.19 14.08
N PHE A 134 9.18 0.01 14.09
CA PHE A 134 8.50 1.11 13.44
C PHE A 134 7.21 1.50 14.17
N VAL A 135 6.68 2.67 13.84
CA VAL A 135 5.32 3.09 14.19
C VAL A 135 4.52 3.32 12.91
N VAL A 136 3.24 2.99 12.90
CA VAL A 136 2.35 3.39 11.80
C VAL A 136 1.88 4.82 12.09
N GLU A 137 2.33 5.79 11.31
CA GLU A 137 1.98 7.21 11.46
C GLU A 137 0.59 7.49 10.89
N LYS A 138 0.30 6.91 9.73
CA LYS A 138 -0.94 7.15 9.00
C LYS A 138 -1.42 5.93 8.23
N VAL A 139 -2.73 5.77 8.17
CA VAL A 139 -3.43 4.84 7.28
C VAL A 139 -4.28 5.65 6.31
N TYR A 140 -4.22 5.30 5.03
CA TYR A 140 -5.02 5.93 3.99
C TYR A 140 -5.84 4.91 3.21
N LEU A 141 -7.08 5.29 2.90
CA LEU A 141 -7.88 4.69 1.84
C LEU A 141 -8.03 5.72 0.72
N LYS A 142 -7.54 5.40 -0.48
CA LYS A 142 -7.53 6.31 -1.63
C LYS A 142 -7.86 5.60 -2.94
N HIS A 143 -8.34 6.35 -3.91
CA HIS A 143 -8.36 5.94 -5.31
C HIS A 143 -7.14 6.46 -6.07
N ILE A 144 -6.86 5.88 -7.24
CA ILE A 144 -5.69 6.23 -8.05
C ILE A 144 -5.63 7.73 -8.42
N TRP A 145 -6.77 8.36 -8.71
CA TRP A 145 -6.86 9.78 -9.03
C TRP A 145 -6.62 10.70 -7.81
N GLN A 146 -6.67 10.18 -6.59
CA GLN A 146 -6.39 10.93 -5.37
C GLN A 146 -4.92 10.86 -4.97
N ILE A 147 -4.12 9.99 -5.59
CA ILE A 147 -2.70 9.79 -5.31
C ILE A 147 -1.80 10.08 -6.51
N THR A 148 -2.35 10.43 -7.67
CA THR A 148 -1.61 10.83 -8.87
C THR A 148 -1.77 12.32 -9.15
N SER A 149 -0.78 12.94 -9.80
CA SER A 149 -0.82 14.34 -10.23
C SER A 149 -0.16 14.48 -11.61
N PRO A 150 -0.38 15.58 -12.35
CA PRO A 150 0.46 15.90 -13.50
C PRO A 150 1.89 16.22 -13.08
N SER A 151 2.84 16.07 -14.01
CA SER A 151 4.22 16.53 -13.88
C SER A 151 4.51 17.63 -14.90
N THR A 152 5.67 18.28 -14.81
CA THR A 152 6.05 19.37 -15.74
C THR A 152 6.05 18.92 -17.20
N LYS A 153 6.36 17.65 -17.48
CA LYS A 153 6.55 17.11 -18.83
C LYS A 153 5.41 16.19 -19.27
N TYR A 154 4.70 15.57 -18.35
CA TYR A 154 3.69 14.55 -18.64
C TYR A 154 2.40 14.83 -17.89
N THR A 155 1.28 14.35 -18.43
CA THR A 155 -0.05 14.47 -17.81
C THR A 155 -0.19 13.70 -16.49
N LEU A 156 0.78 12.85 -16.17
CA LEU A 156 0.92 12.13 -14.92
C LEU A 156 2.35 12.27 -14.38
N ASP A 157 2.53 12.04 -13.09
CA ASP A 157 3.85 11.87 -12.50
C ASP A 157 4.36 10.46 -12.80
N LEU A 158 5.53 10.43 -13.43
CA LEU A 158 6.08 9.24 -14.07
C LEU A 158 7.56 9.12 -13.72
N GLN A 159 7.96 7.92 -13.33
CA GLN A 159 9.37 7.55 -13.42
C GLN A 159 9.74 7.32 -14.88
N VAL A 160 10.69 8.09 -15.39
CA VAL A 160 11.20 7.97 -16.77
C VAL A 160 12.61 7.37 -16.74
N LYS A 161 12.82 6.28 -17.49
CA LYS A 161 14.13 5.65 -17.65
C LYS A 161 14.53 5.69 -19.12
N ARG A 162 15.74 6.19 -19.43
CA ARG A 162 16.25 6.32 -20.81
C ARG A 162 15.24 7.02 -21.73
N SER A 163 14.65 8.13 -21.26
CA SER A 163 13.63 8.92 -21.97
C SER A 163 12.32 8.20 -22.27
N ARG A 164 12.06 7.05 -21.65
CA ARG A 164 10.80 6.31 -21.77
C ARG A 164 10.04 6.28 -20.43
N PRO A 165 8.74 6.63 -20.40
CA PRO A 165 7.89 6.37 -19.26
C PRO A 165 7.99 4.91 -18.82
N TYR A 166 8.24 4.68 -17.54
CA TYR A 166 8.39 3.36 -16.97
C TYR A 166 7.24 3.04 -16.00
N THR A 167 7.08 3.84 -14.95
CA THR A 167 6.09 3.57 -13.89
C THR A 167 5.38 4.84 -13.48
N ILE A 168 4.09 4.73 -13.15
CA ILE A 168 3.29 5.81 -12.56
C ILE A 168 3.70 5.98 -11.09
N ARG A 169 3.93 7.23 -10.68
CA ARG A 169 4.37 7.59 -9.33
C ARG A 169 3.30 8.38 -8.58
N PRO A 170 3.21 8.21 -7.26
CA PRO A 170 2.33 9.03 -6.46
C PRO A 170 2.90 10.44 -6.29
N PHE A 171 2.02 11.43 -6.17
CA PHE A 171 2.43 12.73 -5.65
C PHE A 171 2.49 12.68 -4.12
N ASN A 172 3.02 13.73 -3.49
CA ASN A 172 3.03 13.82 -2.04
C ASN A 172 1.65 14.20 -1.48
N PHE A 173 0.77 13.20 -1.36
CA PHE A 173 -0.59 13.37 -0.85
C PHE A 173 -0.70 13.43 0.68
N SER A 174 0.40 13.24 1.43
CA SER A 174 0.39 13.32 2.90
C SER A 174 0.56 14.75 3.44
N CYS A 175 0.94 15.71 2.58
CA CYS A 175 1.17 17.11 2.96
C CYS A 175 -0.04 18.04 2.70
N ASN A 176 -1.19 17.51 2.28
CA ASN A 176 -2.41 18.28 2.01
C ASN A 176 -3.51 18.02 3.04
#